data_AF-A0A1Q5JY06-F1
#
_entry.id   AF-A0A1Q5JY06-F1
#
_cell.length_a   1.000
_cell.length_b   1.000
_cell.length_c   1.000
_cell.angle_alpha   90.00
_cell.angle_beta   90.00
_cell.angle_gamma   90.00
#
_symmetry.space_group_name_H-M   'P 1'
#
loop_
_entity.id
_entity.type
_entity.pdbx_description
1 polymer ?
#
loop_
_entity_poly.entity_id
_entity_poly.type
_entity_poly.pdbx_seq_one_letter_code
_entity_poly.pdbx_strand_id
1 'polypeptide(L)'
;MLQCTAYTEIPEIDALVALTVMEGGPDQPPDALAFGNFLMCELGEHDDQAEHAAQLWTAEIPAMRDLWLFWTDTGTYRFAELPPCPATAHADSVTRAQACMFYVGHCAHHSWQVTDPLDELLSERARAEVQRIWDTRGET
;
A
#
# COMPACT_ATOMS: atom_id res chain seq x y z
N MET A 1 11.70 -1.39 9.91
CA MET A 1 10.57 -0.52 9.57
C MET A 1 9.37 -1.02 10.34
N LEU A 2 8.82 -0.18 11.21
CA LEU A 2 7.67 -0.56 12.02
C LEU A 2 6.39 -0.22 11.28
N GLN A 3 5.35 -1.04 11.45
CA GLN A 3 4.02 -0.68 10.99
C GLN A 3 3.44 0.35 11.94
N CYS A 4 2.88 1.46 11.42
CA CYS A 4 2.05 2.34 12.24
C CYS A 4 0.75 1.61 12.63
N THR A 5 0.40 1.66 13.91
CA THR A 5 -0.80 1.01 14.46
C THR A 5 -1.91 2.00 14.80
N ALA A 6 -1.79 3.25 14.36
CA ALA A 6 -2.85 4.24 14.51
C ALA A 6 -4.09 3.80 13.73
N TYR A 7 -5.26 4.04 14.30
CA TYR A 7 -6.54 3.74 13.67
C TYR A 7 -7.54 4.86 13.92
N THR A 8 -8.55 4.96 13.08
CA THR A 8 -9.67 5.90 13.22
C THR A 8 -10.98 5.23 12.90
N GLU A 9 -12.06 5.69 13.53
CA GLU A 9 -13.41 5.42 13.04
C GLU A 9 -13.59 6.14 11.69
N ILE A 10 -14.34 5.53 10.78
CA ILE A 10 -14.68 6.13 9.50
C ILE A 10 -15.80 7.15 9.75
N PRO A 11 -15.63 8.42 9.37
CA PRO A 11 -16.70 9.40 9.40
C PRO A 11 -17.77 9.04 8.34
N GLU A 12 -18.67 8.12 8.68
CA GLU A 12 -19.49 7.37 7.72
C GLU A 12 -20.29 8.28 6.77
N ILE A 13 -20.95 9.31 7.29
CA ILE A 13 -21.73 10.24 6.47
C ILE A 13 -20.83 11.00 5.49
N ASP A 14 -19.70 11.50 5.95
CA ASP A 14 -18.77 12.27 5.13
C ASP A 14 -18.06 11.36 4.11
N ALA A 15 -17.77 10.12 4.48
CA ALA A 15 -17.26 9.08 3.59
C ALA A 15 -18.25 8.74 2.47
N LEU A 16 -19.53 8.55 2.81
CA LEU A 16 -20.59 8.31 1.82
C LEU A 16 -20.74 9.50 0.87
N VAL A 17 -20.67 10.73 1.38
CA VAL A 17 -20.67 11.93 0.53
C VAL A 17 -19.46 11.92 -0.41
N ALA A 18 -18.26 11.68 0.10
CA ALA A 18 -17.03 11.63 -0.71
C ALA A 18 -17.12 10.55 -1.81
N LEU A 19 -17.55 9.34 -1.47
CA LEU A 19 -17.72 8.23 -2.42
C LEU A 19 -18.80 8.51 -3.48
N THR A 20 -19.87 9.23 -3.12
CA THR A 20 -20.96 9.57 -4.04
C THR A 20 -20.54 10.62 -5.07
N VAL A 21 -19.67 11.55 -4.70
CA VAL A 21 -19.24 12.65 -5.59
C VAL A 21 -17.96 12.34 -6.38
N MET A 22 -17.26 11.28 -6.00
CA MET A 22 -16.01 10.84 -6.62
C MET A 22 -16.22 10.35 -8.06
N GLU A 23 -15.36 10.80 -8.97
CA GLU A 23 -15.31 10.28 -10.34
C GLU A 23 -14.73 8.85 -10.32
N GLY A 24 -15.44 7.88 -10.91
CA GLY A 24 -15.06 6.47 -10.83
C GLY A 24 -15.27 5.86 -9.43
N GLY A 25 -16.09 6.51 -8.59
CA GLY A 25 -16.56 5.96 -7.33
C GLY A 25 -17.45 4.72 -7.51
N PRO A 26 -17.81 4.03 -6.42
CA PRO A 26 -18.65 2.85 -6.45
C PRO A 26 -20.07 3.15 -6.96
N ASP A 27 -20.67 2.20 -7.69
CA ASP A 27 -22.09 2.26 -8.06
C ASP A 27 -23.02 2.32 -6.84
N GLN A 28 -22.60 1.68 -5.74
CA GLN A 28 -23.30 1.65 -4.46
C GLN A 28 -22.33 2.05 -3.34
N PRO A 29 -22.23 3.35 -3.00
CA PRO A 29 -21.32 3.86 -1.96
C PRO A 29 -21.41 3.14 -0.60
N PRO A 30 -22.58 2.72 -0.09
CA PRO A 30 -22.63 1.97 1.16
C PRO A 30 -21.89 0.63 1.12
N ASP A 31 -21.90 -0.06 -0.02
CA ASP A 31 -21.23 -1.36 -0.18
C ASP A 31 -19.72 -1.21 -0.12
N ALA A 32 -19.21 -0.06 -0.57
CA ALA A 32 -17.79 0.28 -0.47
C ALA A 32 -17.32 0.40 0.99
N LEU A 33 -18.20 0.67 1.96
CA LEU A 33 -17.85 0.76 3.38
C LEU A 33 -18.15 -0.53 4.16
N ALA A 34 -18.62 -1.59 3.50
CA ALA A 34 -19.02 -2.83 4.17
C ALA A 34 -17.85 -3.60 4.82
N PHE A 35 -16.60 -3.18 4.60
CA PHE A 35 -15.40 -3.79 5.18
C PHE A 35 -15.21 -3.46 6.67
N GLY A 36 -15.93 -2.49 7.23
CA GLY A 36 -15.95 -2.20 8.66
C GLY A 36 -16.00 -0.71 8.99
N ASN A 37 -15.99 -0.40 10.28
CA ASN A 37 -16.16 0.97 10.78
C ASN A 37 -14.83 1.66 11.11
N PHE A 38 -13.71 0.96 10.99
CA PHE A 38 -12.40 1.45 11.39
C PHE A 38 -11.38 1.22 10.29
N LEU A 39 -10.45 2.16 10.15
CA LEU A 39 -9.29 2.07 9.28
C LEU A 39 -8.02 2.14 10.09
N MET A 40 -7.01 1.39 9.68
CA MET A 40 -5.66 1.44 10.25
C MET A 40 -4.73 2.16 9.27
N CYS A 41 -3.77 2.94 9.80
CA CYS A 41 -2.79 3.63 8.97
C CYS A 41 -1.99 2.65 8.10
N GLU A 42 -1.90 2.96 6.81
CA GLU A 42 -1.20 2.14 5.82
C GLU A 42 0.24 2.60 5.56
N LEU A 43 0.62 3.80 6.01
CA LEU A 43 1.89 4.44 5.64
C LEU A 43 3.15 3.87 6.32
N GLY A 44 3.03 2.83 7.15
CA GLY A 44 4.15 2.30 7.92
C GLY A 44 4.72 3.34 8.89
N GLU A 45 6.02 3.28 9.18
CA GLU A 45 6.71 4.24 10.05
C GLU A 45 6.84 5.60 9.35
N HIS A 46 6.37 6.66 10.00
CA HIS A 46 6.46 8.03 9.51
C HIS A 46 6.61 9.01 10.68
N ASP A 47 6.95 10.26 10.37
CA ASP A 47 7.06 11.35 11.35
C ASP A 47 5.70 11.57 12.04
N ASP A 48 5.73 11.90 13.33
CA ASP A 48 4.58 12.29 14.15
C ASP A 48 3.88 13.55 13.61
N GLN A 49 4.57 14.36 12.79
CA GLN A 49 3.99 15.51 12.10
C GLN A 49 3.22 15.15 10.82
N ALA A 50 3.40 13.94 10.28
CA ALA A 50 2.68 13.49 9.10
C ALA A 50 1.26 13.03 9.47
N GLU A 51 0.28 13.34 8.62
CA GLU A 51 -1.05 12.75 8.73
C GLU A 51 -0.95 11.23 8.52
N HIS A 52 -1.71 10.49 9.32
CA HIS A 52 -2.00 9.09 9.03
C HIS A 52 -2.87 9.01 7.78
N ALA A 53 -2.75 7.92 7.03
CA ALA A 53 -3.58 7.72 5.84
C ALA A 53 -3.96 6.25 5.64
N ALA A 54 -5.15 6.04 5.10
CA ALA A 54 -5.65 4.74 4.67
C ALA A 54 -6.50 4.91 3.41
N GLN A 55 -6.46 3.91 2.52
CA GLN A 55 -7.24 3.93 1.30
C GLN A 55 -8.68 3.52 1.61
N LEU A 56 -9.64 4.27 1.06
CA LEU A 56 -11.07 4.00 1.20
C LEU A 56 -11.65 3.33 -0.05
N TRP A 57 -11.18 3.74 -1.23
CA TRP A 57 -11.66 3.21 -2.50
C TRP A 57 -10.60 3.34 -3.58
N THR A 58 -10.51 2.33 -4.45
CA THR A 58 -9.74 2.38 -5.70
C THR A 58 -10.72 2.64 -6.84
N ALA A 59 -10.54 3.72 -7.58
CA ALA A 59 -11.41 3.96 -8.73
C ALA A 59 -11.14 2.93 -9.83
N GLU A 60 -12.22 2.48 -10.48
CA GLU A 60 -12.05 1.74 -11.73
C GLU A 60 -11.49 2.67 -12.83
N ILE A 61 -10.75 2.08 -13.76
CA ILE A 61 -10.21 2.78 -14.92
C ILE A 61 -11.39 3.40 -15.69
N PRO A 62 -11.33 4.70 -16.07
CA PRO A 62 -10.14 5.53 -16.28
C PRO A 62 -9.89 6.63 -15.23
N ALA A 63 -10.63 6.66 -14.12
CA ALA A 63 -10.56 7.80 -13.19
C ALA A 63 -9.19 7.95 -12.50
N MET A 64 -8.35 6.89 -12.46
CA MET A 64 -6.92 6.91 -12.09
C MET A 64 -6.61 7.61 -10.75
N ARG A 65 -7.60 7.77 -9.86
CA ARG A 65 -7.46 8.42 -8.56
C ARG A 65 -8.16 7.58 -7.51
N ASP A 66 -7.48 7.36 -6.41
CA ASP A 66 -8.02 6.61 -5.28
C ASP A 66 -8.51 7.60 -4.23
N LEU A 67 -9.54 7.21 -3.49
CA LEU A 67 -10.02 7.97 -2.35
C LEU A 67 -9.25 7.57 -1.10
N TRP A 68 -8.64 8.57 -0.46
CA TRP A 68 -7.86 8.41 0.77
C TRP A 68 -8.49 9.17 1.92
N LEU A 69 -8.53 8.55 3.09
CA LEU A 69 -8.79 9.24 4.36
C LEU A 69 -7.47 9.60 5.01
N PHE A 70 -7.31 10.87 5.35
CA PHE A 70 -6.20 11.38 6.16
C PHE A 70 -6.71 11.79 7.54
N TRP A 71 -5.94 11.51 8.58
CA TRP A 71 -6.26 11.96 9.94
C TRP A 71 -5.02 12.28 10.76
N THR A 72 -5.22 13.04 11.84
CA THR A 72 -4.17 13.33 12.83
C THR A 72 -4.55 12.72 14.18
N ASP A 73 -3.58 12.62 15.09
CA ASP A 73 -3.81 12.19 16.47
C ASP A 73 -4.74 13.12 17.27
N THR A 74 -4.97 14.35 16.76
CA THR A 74 -5.91 15.31 17.36
C THR A 74 -7.36 15.12 16.91
N GLY A 75 -7.62 14.15 16.02
CA GLY A 75 -8.96 13.81 15.52
C GLY A 75 -9.44 14.66 14.35
N THR A 76 -8.58 15.52 13.78
CA THR A 76 -8.89 16.19 12.49
C THR A 76 -8.75 15.20 11.35
N TYR A 77 -9.67 15.23 10.38
CA TYR A 77 -9.61 14.37 9.20
C TYR A 77 -9.96 15.11 7.92
N ARG A 78 -9.59 14.52 6.78
CA ARG A 78 -9.99 14.97 5.44
C ARG A 78 -9.99 13.80 4.46
N PHE A 79 -10.84 13.90 3.45
CA PHE A 79 -10.81 13.02 2.28
C PHE A 79 -10.03 13.67 1.14
N ALA A 80 -9.31 12.89 0.35
CA ALA A 80 -8.71 13.37 -0.89
C ALA A 80 -8.66 12.28 -1.96
N GLU A 81 -9.04 12.65 -3.18
CA GLU A 81 -8.82 11.85 -4.37
C GLU A 81 -7.41 12.11 -4.89
N LEU A 82 -6.54 11.11 -4.87
CA LEU A 82 -5.14 11.25 -5.28
C LEU A 82 -4.76 10.19 -6.29
N PRO A 83 -3.93 10.53 -7.30
CA PRO A 83 -3.45 9.53 -8.25
C PRO A 83 -2.46 8.58 -7.58
N PRO A 84 -2.30 7.35 -8.11
CA PRO A 84 -1.33 6.41 -7.60
C PRO A 84 0.10 6.95 -7.78
N CYS A 85 1.00 6.47 -6.93
CA CYS A 85 2.41 6.78 -6.99
C CYS A 85 3.01 6.24 -8.30
N PRO A 86 3.75 7.06 -9.06
CA PRO A 86 4.31 6.64 -10.35
C PRO A 86 5.50 5.68 -10.22
N ALA A 87 5.96 5.41 -8.98
CA ALA A 87 7.11 4.58 -8.74
C ALA A 87 6.82 3.13 -9.09
N THR A 88 7.73 2.53 -9.86
CA THR A 88 7.69 1.12 -10.23
C THR A 88 9.01 0.45 -9.90
N ALA A 89 8.96 -0.72 -9.27
CA ALA A 89 10.11 -1.60 -9.14
C ALA A 89 10.12 -2.59 -10.29
N HIS A 90 11.25 -2.66 -11.00
CA HIS A 90 11.49 -3.75 -11.92
C HIS A 90 12.23 -4.82 -11.13
N ALA A 91 11.60 -5.97 -10.90
CA ALA A 91 12.35 -7.14 -10.45
C ALA A 91 13.44 -7.47 -11.49
N ASP A 92 14.52 -8.13 -11.07
CA ASP A 92 15.57 -8.61 -11.98
C ASP A 92 15.03 -9.52 -13.12
N SER A 93 13.76 -9.94 -13.05
CA SER A 93 13.00 -10.42 -14.19
C SER A 93 12.31 -9.25 -14.93
N VAL A 94 12.77 -8.98 -16.15
CA VAL A 94 12.32 -7.92 -17.08
C VAL A 94 10.79 -7.90 -17.35
N THR A 95 10.04 -8.93 -16.95
CA THR A 95 8.66 -9.15 -17.38
C THR A 95 7.57 -8.69 -16.42
N ARG A 96 7.87 -8.27 -15.18
CA ARG A 96 6.86 -7.72 -14.25
C ARG A 96 7.42 -6.57 -13.42
N ALA A 97 7.07 -5.34 -13.80
CA ALA A 97 7.21 -4.20 -12.92
C ALA A 97 6.11 -4.26 -11.83
N GLN A 98 6.49 -4.09 -10.57
CA GLN A 98 5.57 -3.89 -9.46
C GLN A 98 5.35 -2.39 -9.27
N ALA A 99 4.11 -1.93 -9.39
CA ALA A 99 3.74 -0.55 -9.11
C ALA A 99 3.57 -0.34 -7.60
N CYS A 100 3.87 0.87 -7.13
CA CYS A 100 3.48 1.29 -5.79
C CYS A 100 1.96 1.45 -5.71
N MET A 101 1.35 1.00 -4.60
CA MET A 101 -0.10 1.05 -4.37
C MET A 101 -0.55 2.28 -3.58
N PHE A 102 0.38 3.16 -3.16
CA PHE A 102 0.05 4.38 -2.41
C PHE A 102 -0.18 5.58 -3.34
N TYR A 103 -0.70 6.66 -2.77
CA TYR A 103 -0.90 7.93 -3.46
C TYR A 103 0.42 8.64 -3.79
N VAL A 104 0.42 9.51 -4.82
CA VAL A 104 1.59 10.32 -5.17
C VAL A 104 2.07 11.20 -3.99
N GLY A 105 3.36 11.13 -3.69
CA GLY A 105 3.97 11.93 -2.62
C GLY A 105 3.76 11.38 -1.20
N HIS A 106 3.40 10.10 -1.08
CA HIS A 106 3.37 9.41 0.22
C HIS A 106 4.73 9.47 0.94
N CYS A 107 4.69 9.50 2.28
CA CYS A 107 5.89 9.45 3.11
C CYS A 107 6.39 8.02 3.37
N ALA A 108 5.52 7.02 3.16
CA ALA A 108 5.86 5.62 3.34
C ALA A 108 7.04 5.20 2.44
N HIS A 109 7.86 4.27 2.91
CA HIS A 109 8.82 3.63 2.03
C HIS A 109 8.11 2.69 1.04
N HIS A 110 8.67 2.56 -0.15
CA HIS A 110 8.18 1.57 -1.10
C HIS A 110 8.50 0.16 -0.62
N SER A 111 7.69 -0.83 -0.99
CA SER A 111 7.86 -2.23 -0.56
C SER A 111 9.25 -2.79 -0.87
N TRP A 112 9.83 -2.42 -2.01
CA TRP A 112 11.19 -2.85 -2.42
C TRP A 112 12.33 -2.14 -1.69
N GLN A 113 12.04 -1.13 -0.85
CA GLN A 113 13.01 -0.49 0.03
C GLN A 113 13.00 -1.12 1.43
N VAL A 114 12.05 -2.02 1.70
CA VAL A 114 11.97 -2.76 2.95
C VAL A 114 12.79 -4.04 2.81
N THR A 115 13.85 -4.17 3.61
CA THR A 115 14.57 -5.43 3.74
C THR A 115 13.70 -6.42 4.50
N ASP A 116 13.39 -7.56 3.88
CA ASP A 116 12.86 -8.75 4.55
C ASP A 116 14.04 -9.67 4.91
N PRO A 117 14.46 -9.73 6.20
CA PRO A 117 15.58 -10.56 6.60
C PRO A 117 15.35 -12.05 6.34
N LEU A 118 14.09 -12.52 6.32
CA LEU A 118 13.78 -13.90 6.02
C LEU A 118 13.97 -14.18 4.53
N ASP A 119 13.55 -13.27 3.65
CA ASP A 119 13.75 -13.41 2.21
C ASP A 119 15.24 -13.45 1.83
N GLU A 120 16.08 -12.62 2.47
CA GLU A 120 17.53 -12.67 2.29
C GLU A 120 18.11 -14.04 2.67
N LEU A 121 17.75 -14.57 3.84
CA LEU A 121 18.21 -15.88 4.31
C LEU A 121 17.72 -17.02 3.41
N LEU A 122 16.47 -16.97 2.95
CA LEU A 122 15.92 -17.97 2.03
C LEU A 122 16.63 -17.91 0.66
N SER A 123 16.90 -16.71 0.16
CA SER A 123 17.65 -16.48 -1.07
C SER A 123 19.08 -17.01 -0.98
N GLU A 124 19.79 -16.73 0.11
CA GLU A 124 21.12 -17.28 0.38
C GLU A 124 21.11 -18.81 0.45
N ARG A 125 20.13 -19.39 1.17
CA ARG A 125 19.97 -20.84 1.26
C ARG A 125 19.70 -21.47 -0.09
N ALA A 126 18.85 -20.87 -0.92
CA ALA A 126 18.54 -21.34 -2.26
C ALA A 126 19.79 -21.32 -3.16
N ARG A 127 20.58 -20.22 -3.13
CA ARG A 127 21.85 -20.12 -3.88
C ARG A 127 22.85 -21.20 -3.46
N ALA A 128 23.00 -21.43 -2.16
CA ALA A 128 23.91 -22.46 -1.64
C ALA A 128 23.48 -23.89 -2.05
N GLU A 129 22.17 -24.17 -2.08
CA GLU A 129 21.65 -25.47 -2.52
C GLU A 129 21.88 -25.70 -4.02
N VAL A 130 21.61 -24.67 -4.84
CA VAL A 130 21.87 -24.71 -6.28
C VAL A 130 23.35 -24.97 -6.55
N GLN A 131 24.26 -24.27 -5.86
CA GLN A 131 25.70 -24.49 -6.01
C GLN A 131 26.10 -25.94 -5.69
N ARG A 132 25.61 -26.49 -4.57
CA ARG A 132 25.89 -27.88 -4.18
C ARG A 132 25.46 -28.88 -5.26
N ILE A 133 24.27 -28.69 -5.84
CA ILE A 133 23.76 -29.55 -6.92
C ILE A 133 24.65 -29.48 -8.16
N TRP A 134 25.13 -28.29 -8.53
CA TRP A 134 26.05 -28.12 -9.65
C TRP A 134 27.40 -28.78 -9.41
N ASP A 135 27.98 -28.61 -8.22
CA ASP A 135 29.26 -29.22 -7.87
C ASP A 135 29.18 -30.76 -7.92
N THR A 136 28.09 -31.33 -7.38
CA THR A 136 27.88 -32.80 -7.36
C THR A 136 27.65 -33.38 -8.77
N ARG A 137 27.08 -32.59 -9.70
CA ARG A 137 26.88 -32.98 -11.10
C ARG A 137 28.15 -32.84 -11.95
N GLY A 138 29.11 -32.02 -11.54
CA GLY A 138 30.39 -31.86 -12.22
C GLY A 138 31.42 -32.96 -11.92
N GLU A 139 31.16 -33.79 -10.90
CA GLU A 139 32.04 -34.89 -10.45
C GLU A 139 31.67 -36.27 -11.04
N THR A 140 30.65 -36.34 -11.92
CA THR A 140 30.26 -37.54 -12.69
C THR A 140 30.55 -37.38 -14.17
#